data_AF-A0A7I4YGZ9-F1
#
_entry.id   AF-A0A7I4YGZ9-F1
#
_cell.length_a   1.000
_cell.length_b   1.000
_cell.length_c   1.000
_cell.angle_alpha   90.00
_cell.angle_beta   90.00
_cell.angle_gamma   90.00
#
_symmetry.space_group_name_H-M   'P 1'
#
loop_
_entity.id
_entity.type
_entity.pdbx_description
1 polymer ?
#
loop_
_entity_poly.entity_id
_entity_poly.type
_entity_poly.pdbx_seq_one_letter_code
_entity_poly.pdbx_strand_id
1 'polypeptide(L)'
;MPRFKERQTWRLLQNVPPYVFRLVREALSLRQKVVLTRQSLLFLKRCKATEILPRFIQNKQLGSVCGLPDKHPRIKNIYRSLLNVVIREKQHLLYSMLLKCEAKEESCRRLLSEEIWRRIEGESKRLCDLSRSDAKATLCAKYDSLKDAQRVRNSDNDHSSSNFNRSEQQSSQQPNIPQTARVTVLGDAQISSKAVDLLSLGPSFSLTQTINPLTVRKIVCGLQKFRDQLRTKARRDSQGQVVERLERTTPTPIPFPQSFYKESKPSPEADIKFRILSAGVLNALDKFKREKRSNLTREQWEGLKEIRERIKRNEVRLSVSDKGGEFVILPQSLDREITELHLADTTVYRNTTEKAFLMQAHKENTLWVKVGKMAKLDERFIRRLKLENPTCPVFYSLIKTHKLSAENMQSLLPQAY
;
A
#
# COMPACT_ATOMS: atom_id res chain seq x y z
N MET A 1 21.93 10.92 -7.72
CA MET A 1 23.06 10.46 -8.55
C MET A 1 23.69 9.21 -7.94
N PRO A 2 24.12 8.20 -8.73
CA PRO A 2 24.80 7.01 -8.20
C PRO A 2 26.13 7.42 -7.55
N ARG A 3 26.32 7.07 -6.27
CA ARG A 3 27.58 7.32 -5.53
C ARG A 3 28.36 6.01 -5.46
N PHE A 4 29.65 6.05 -5.77
CA PHE A 4 30.57 4.95 -5.44
C PHE A 4 30.83 4.94 -3.94
N LYS A 5 30.96 3.74 -3.36
CA LYS A 5 31.33 3.63 -1.95
C LYS A 5 32.84 3.72 -1.75
N GLU A 6 33.61 3.21 -2.70
CA GLU A 6 35.06 3.29 -2.68
C GLU A 6 35.53 4.47 -3.54
N ARG A 7 36.39 5.33 -2.98
CA ARG A 7 36.99 6.45 -3.71
C ARG A 7 37.88 5.98 -4.87
N GLN A 8 38.46 4.78 -4.76
CA GLN A 8 39.33 4.20 -5.76
C GLN A 8 38.60 3.81 -7.06
N THR A 9 37.27 3.62 -7.02
CA THR A 9 36.44 3.31 -8.20
C THR A 9 36.42 4.45 -9.22
N TRP A 10 36.68 5.70 -8.78
CA TRP A 10 36.80 6.84 -9.69
C TRP A 10 38.01 6.74 -10.61
N ARG A 11 39.08 6.04 -10.21
CA ARG A 11 40.27 5.82 -11.04
C ARG A 11 39.97 4.97 -12.28
N LEU A 12 38.97 4.09 -12.20
CA LEU A 12 38.52 3.25 -13.31
C LEU A 12 37.83 4.04 -14.43
N LEU A 13 37.46 5.29 -14.18
CA LEU A 13 36.78 6.15 -15.14
C LEU A 13 37.72 7.09 -15.92
N GLN A 14 39.02 7.14 -15.58
CA GLN A 14 39.97 8.10 -16.16
C GLN A 14 40.16 7.97 -17.68
N ASN A 15 40.03 6.75 -18.20
CA ASN A 15 40.25 6.41 -19.60
C ASN A 15 38.94 6.02 -20.32
N VAL A 16 37.79 6.44 -19.78
CA VAL A 16 36.47 6.14 -20.34
C VAL A 16 36.01 7.31 -21.21
N PRO A 17 35.65 7.10 -22.48
CA PRO A 17 35.17 8.17 -23.33
C PRO A 17 33.93 8.89 -22.74
N PRO A 18 33.80 10.22 -22.91
CA PRO A 18 32.72 11.01 -22.30
C PRO A 18 31.30 10.51 -22.61
N TYR A 19 31.08 9.98 -23.82
CA TYR A 19 29.77 9.50 -24.28
C TYR A 19 29.31 8.21 -23.58
N VAL A 20 30.22 7.38 -23.07
CA VAL A 20 29.94 6.14 -22.32
C VAL A 20 30.16 6.27 -20.82
N PHE A 21 30.73 7.39 -20.37
CA PHE A 21 31.08 7.65 -18.96
C PHE A 21 29.93 7.39 -17.98
N ARG A 22 28.72 7.89 -18.30
CA ARG A 22 27.54 7.70 -17.45
C ARG A 22 27.15 6.23 -17.32
N LEU A 23 27.22 5.48 -18.42
CA LEU A 23 26.85 4.07 -18.47
C LEU A 23 27.81 3.23 -17.62
N VAL A 24 29.12 3.41 -17.81
CA VAL A 24 30.16 2.70 -17.05
C VAL A 24 30.05 3.01 -15.56
N ARG A 25 29.80 4.28 -15.21
CA ARG A 25 29.60 4.70 -13.81
C ARG A 25 28.38 4.02 -13.17
N GLU A 26 27.27 3.90 -13.90
CA GLU A 26 26.07 3.21 -13.43
C GLU A 26 26.32 1.71 -13.25
N ALA A 27 27.01 1.05 -14.20
CA ALA A 27 27.36 -0.36 -14.13
C ALA A 27 28.24 -0.68 -12.91
N LEU A 28 29.33 0.08 -12.72
CA LEU A 28 30.25 -0.10 -11.59
C LEU A 28 29.55 0.14 -10.23
N SER A 29 28.68 1.15 -10.15
CA SER A 29 27.91 1.43 -8.92
C SER A 29 26.92 0.30 -8.61
N LEU A 30 26.28 -0.28 -9.63
CA LEU A 30 25.38 -1.41 -9.47
C LEU A 30 26.13 -2.66 -9.01
N ARG A 31 27.30 -2.96 -9.60
CA ARG A 31 28.14 -4.10 -9.24
C ARG A 31 28.56 -4.07 -7.76
N GLN A 32 29.03 -2.92 -7.26
CA GLN A 32 29.33 -2.74 -5.83
C GLN A 32 28.11 -2.98 -4.93
N LYS A 33 26.95 -2.44 -5.32
CA LYS A 33 25.73 -2.62 -4.51
C LYS A 33 25.25 -4.08 -4.52
N VAL A 34 25.43 -4.81 -5.62
CA VAL A 34 25.13 -6.25 -5.71
C VAL A 34 25.96 -7.03 -4.69
N VAL A 35 27.26 -6.77 -4.62
CA VAL A 35 28.18 -7.44 -3.68
C VAL A 35 27.73 -7.22 -2.23
N LEU A 36 27.42 -5.98 -1.86
CA LEU A 36 27.01 -5.66 -0.49
C LEU A 36 25.64 -6.23 -0.14
N THR A 37 24.73 -6.28 -1.12
CA THR A 37 23.41 -6.89 -0.94
C THR A 37 23.54 -8.41 -0.78
N ARG A 38 24.45 -9.06 -1.51
CA ARG A 38 24.79 -10.48 -1.32
C ARG A 38 25.33 -10.75 0.10
N GLN A 39 26.28 -9.95 0.59
CA GLN A 39 26.81 -10.11 1.95
C GLN A 39 25.74 -9.89 3.02
N SER A 40 24.88 -8.88 2.83
CA SER A 40 23.74 -8.64 3.73
C SER A 40 22.76 -9.83 3.74
N LEU A 41 22.51 -10.45 2.58
CA LEU A 41 21.65 -11.62 2.48
C LEU A 41 22.26 -12.85 3.17
N LEU A 42 23.56 -13.07 3.02
CA LEU A 42 24.29 -14.14 3.71
C LEU A 42 24.22 -13.98 5.23
N PHE A 43 24.39 -12.75 5.73
CA PHE A 43 24.20 -12.43 7.15
C PHE A 43 22.79 -12.78 7.63
N LEU A 44 21.74 -12.39 6.91
CA LEU A 44 20.35 -12.70 7.28
C LEU A 44 20.05 -14.20 7.26
N LYS A 45 20.59 -14.93 6.27
CA LYS A 45 20.48 -16.40 6.21
C LYS A 45 21.19 -17.06 7.38
N ARG A 46 22.36 -16.56 7.78
CA ARG A 46 23.10 -17.04 8.97
C ARG A 46 22.29 -16.81 10.24
N CYS A 47 21.73 -15.61 10.42
CA CYS A 47 20.80 -15.29 11.52
C CYS A 47 19.59 -16.22 11.57
N LYS A 48 19.02 -16.59 10.42
CA LYS A 48 17.93 -17.57 10.34
C LYS A 48 18.37 -18.97 10.79
N ALA A 49 19.53 -19.43 10.33
CA ALA A 49 20.03 -20.78 10.63
C ALA A 49 20.38 -20.96 12.12
N THR A 50 20.82 -19.90 12.79
CA THR A 50 21.23 -19.95 14.20
C THR A 50 20.18 -19.41 15.17
N GLU A 51 18.98 -19.12 14.68
CA GLU A 51 17.86 -18.51 15.42
C GLU A 51 18.18 -17.17 16.10
N ILE A 52 19.25 -16.49 15.67
CA ILE A 52 19.63 -15.18 16.20
C ILE A 52 18.89 -14.09 15.43
N LEU A 53 18.13 -13.26 16.15
CA LEU A 53 17.40 -12.16 15.53
C LEU A 53 18.31 -10.93 15.36
N PRO A 54 18.42 -10.33 14.16
CA PRO A 54 19.15 -9.09 13.97
C PRO A 54 18.59 -7.94 14.82
N ARG A 55 19.45 -7.02 15.30
CA ARG A 55 19.03 -5.87 16.13
C ARG A 55 17.93 -5.03 15.50
N PHE A 56 17.93 -4.82 14.18
CA PHE A 56 16.88 -4.03 13.53
C PHE A 56 15.49 -4.71 13.53
N ILE A 57 15.45 -6.02 13.76
CA ILE A 57 14.21 -6.79 13.98
C ILE A 57 13.87 -6.81 15.48
N GLN A 58 14.85 -7.05 16.36
CA GLN A 58 14.66 -7.05 17.81
C GLN A 58 14.24 -5.67 18.36
N ASN A 59 14.81 -4.59 17.83
CA ASN A 59 14.49 -3.22 18.23
C ASN A 59 13.06 -2.80 17.85
N LYS A 60 12.32 -3.63 17.11
CA LYS A 60 10.88 -3.42 16.89
C LYS A 60 10.05 -3.77 18.12
N GLN A 61 10.66 -4.37 19.15
CA GLN A 61 10.05 -4.74 20.43
C GLN A 61 8.63 -5.31 20.28
N LEU A 62 8.46 -6.28 19.38
CA LEU A 62 7.15 -6.85 19.07
C LEU A 62 6.50 -7.50 20.29
N GLY A 63 7.28 -7.98 21.27
CA GLY A 63 6.76 -8.42 22.56
C GLY A 63 6.07 -7.29 23.32
N SER A 64 6.74 -6.16 23.54
CA SER A 64 6.14 -5.01 24.23
C SER A 64 4.95 -4.43 23.45
N VAL A 65 5.02 -4.43 22.11
CA VAL A 65 3.95 -3.95 21.22
C VAL A 65 2.72 -4.88 21.19
N CYS A 66 2.90 -6.16 21.52
CA CYS A 66 1.84 -7.17 21.59
C CYS A 66 1.44 -7.54 23.03
N GLY A 67 2.02 -6.89 24.04
CA GLY A 67 1.75 -7.17 25.47
C GLY A 67 2.15 -8.58 25.90
N LEU A 68 3.11 -9.21 25.20
CA LEU A 68 3.59 -10.55 25.48
C LEU A 68 5.11 -10.53 25.70
N PRO A 69 5.67 -11.40 26.58
CA PRO A 69 7.11 -11.52 26.70
C PRO A 69 7.75 -11.81 25.34
N ASP A 70 8.91 -11.23 25.02
CA ASP A 70 9.62 -11.50 23.75
C ASP A 70 9.97 -13.00 23.58
N LYS A 71 10.00 -13.75 24.69
CA LYS A 71 10.19 -15.21 24.75
C LYS A 71 8.91 -16.00 24.40
N HIS A 72 7.73 -15.36 24.33
CA HIS A 72 6.47 -16.04 24.06
C HIS A 72 6.48 -16.68 22.66
N PRO A 73 6.07 -17.97 22.50
CA PRO A 73 6.21 -18.71 21.25
C PRO A 73 5.51 -18.04 20.06
N ARG A 74 4.36 -17.39 20.29
CA ARG A 74 3.67 -16.59 19.24
C ARG A 74 4.50 -15.40 18.75
N ILE A 75 5.21 -14.71 19.64
CA ILE A 75 6.08 -13.57 19.29
C ILE A 75 7.34 -14.06 18.57
N LYS A 76 7.94 -15.17 19.05
CA LYS A 76 9.06 -15.84 18.35
C LYS A 76 8.69 -16.24 16.92
N ASN A 77 7.48 -16.75 16.70
CA ASN A 77 6.97 -17.09 15.36
C ASN A 77 6.74 -15.86 14.47
N ILE A 78 6.29 -14.75 15.04
CA ILE A 78 6.16 -13.47 14.32
C ILE A 78 7.54 -12.93 13.93
N TYR A 79 8.53 -12.94 14.84
CA TYR A 79 9.89 -12.52 14.52
C TYR A 79 10.54 -13.38 13.43
N ARG A 80 10.35 -14.72 13.48
CA ARG A 80 10.78 -15.64 12.41
C ARG A 80 10.11 -15.32 11.08
N SER A 81 8.81 -15.05 11.10
CA SER A 81 8.04 -14.67 9.90
C SER A 81 8.55 -13.36 9.30
N LEU A 82 8.83 -12.37 10.15
CA LEU A 82 9.40 -11.09 9.73
C LEU A 82 10.81 -11.25 9.14
N LEU A 83 11.66 -12.08 9.75
CA LEU A 83 12.98 -12.41 9.20
C LEU A 83 12.87 -13.06 7.82
N ASN A 84 11.91 -13.97 7.62
CA ASN A 84 11.65 -14.59 6.31
C ASN A 84 11.19 -13.56 5.27
N VAL A 85 10.32 -12.61 5.64
CA VAL A 85 9.89 -11.53 4.74
C VAL A 85 11.07 -10.65 4.34
N VAL A 86 11.90 -10.22 5.30
CA VAL A 86 13.09 -9.39 5.01
C VAL A 86 14.10 -10.13 4.12
N ILE A 87 14.29 -11.45 4.31
CA ILE A 87 15.12 -12.27 3.44
C ILE A 87 14.55 -12.28 2.01
N ARG A 88 13.24 -12.52 1.85
CA ARG A 88 12.58 -12.53 0.53
C ARG A 88 12.70 -11.17 -0.18
N GLU A 89 12.41 -10.07 0.52
CA GLU A 89 12.56 -8.71 -0.03
C GLU A 89 14.00 -8.44 -0.50
N LYS A 90 15.00 -8.86 0.29
CA LYS A 90 16.41 -8.72 -0.08
C LYS A 90 16.79 -9.62 -1.26
N GLN A 91 16.20 -10.81 -1.38
CA GLN A 91 16.38 -11.68 -2.55
C GLN A 91 15.80 -11.06 -3.82
N HIS A 92 14.57 -10.53 -3.78
CA HIS A 92 13.96 -9.85 -4.92
C HIS A 92 14.76 -8.62 -5.34
N LEU A 93 15.22 -7.82 -4.38
CA LEU A 93 16.08 -6.67 -4.65
C LEU A 93 17.40 -7.11 -5.32
N LEU A 94 18.04 -8.16 -4.79
CA LEU A 94 19.28 -8.70 -5.36
C LEU A 94 19.07 -9.18 -6.80
N TYR A 95 17.99 -9.91 -7.06
CA TYR A 95 17.67 -10.42 -8.39
C TYR A 95 17.43 -9.27 -9.40
N SER A 96 16.60 -8.29 -9.03
CA SER A 96 16.38 -7.10 -9.87
C SER A 96 17.67 -6.33 -10.16
N MET A 97 18.57 -6.23 -9.17
CA MET A 97 19.85 -5.57 -9.34
C MET A 97 20.83 -6.36 -10.20
N LEU A 98 20.84 -7.69 -10.13
CA LEU A 98 21.66 -8.54 -10.98
C LEU A 98 21.29 -8.38 -12.46
N LEU A 99 19.99 -8.47 -12.78
CA LEU A 99 19.49 -8.26 -14.15
C LEU A 99 19.88 -6.88 -14.70
N LYS A 100 19.73 -5.83 -13.88
CA LYS A 100 20.13 -4.46 -14.26
C LYS A 100 21.64 -4.31 -14.43
N CYS A 101 22.43 -5.01 -13.62
CA CYS A 101 23.88 -4.99 -13.70
C CYS A 101 24.33 -5.67 -15.00
N GLU A 102 23.82 -6.85 -15.28
CA GLU A 102 24.11 -7.64 -16.49
C GLU A 102 23.78 -6.87 -17.77
N ALA A 103 22.57 -6.32 -17.89
CA ALA A 103 22.17 -5.52 -19.05
C ALA A 103 23.08 -4.29 -19.28
N LYS A 104 23.51 -3.65 -18.19
CA LYS A 104 24.39 -2.46 -18.24
C LYS A 104 25.84 -2.84 -18.57
N GLU A 105 26.33 -3.96 -18.05
CA GLU A 105 27.65 -4.50 -18.38
C GLU A 105 27.74 -4.95 -19.83
N GLU A 106 26.69 -5.59 -20.35
CA GLU A 106 26.61 -5.96 -21.76
C GLU A 106 26.55 -4.72 -22.68
N SER A 107 25.82 -3.68 -22.27
CA SER A 107 25.85 -2.39 -22.97
C SER A 107 27.23 -1.74 -22.95
N CYS A 108 28.01 -1.90 -21.86
CA CYS A 108 29.39 -1.42 -21.80
C CYS A 108 30.30 -2.21 -22.74
N ARG A 109 30.14 -3.54 -22.80
CA ARG A 109 30.91 -4.42 -23.70
C ARG A 109 30.70 -4.08 -25.18
N ARG A 110 29.48 -3.68 -25.55
CA ARG A 110 29.16 -3.28 -26.95
C ARG A 110 29.72 -1.91 -27.35
N LEU A 111 29.91 -0.99 -26.40
CA LEU A 111 30.23 0.42 -26.68
C LEU A 111 31.69 0.82 -26.36
N LEU A 112 32.43 -0.05 -25.67
CA LEU A 112 33.84 0.13 -25.34
C LEU A 112 34.68 -0.88 -26.12
N SER A 113 35.96 -0.55 -26.35
CA SER A 113 36.91 -1.54 -26.84
C SER A 113 37.10 -2.66 -25.80
N GLU A 114 37.29 -3.88 -26.30
CA GLU A 114 37.49 -5.08 -25.48
C GLU A 114 38.62 -4.92 -24.45
N GLU A 115 39.70 -4.24 -24.82
CA GLU A 115 40.83 -3.98 -23.93
C GLU A 115 40.48 -3.05 -22.76
N ILE A 116 39.78 -1.95 -23.05
CA ILE A 116 39.36 -0.98 -22.03
C ILE A 116 38.35 -1.61 -21.06
N TRP A 117 37.38 -2.36 -21.60
CA TRP A 117 36.37 -3.02 -20.77
C TRP A 117 36.97 -4.14 -19.92
N ARG A 118 37.84 -5.00 -20.48
CA ARG A 118 38.51 -6.06 -19.70
C ARG A 118 39.34 -5.52 -18.55
N ARG A 119 40.07 -4.41 -18.75
CA ARG A 119 40.80 -3.73 -17.68
C ARG A 119 39.86 -3.23 -16.59
N ILE A 120 38.79 -2.51 -16.97
CA ILE A 120 37.80 -1.97 -16.02
C ILE A 120 37.11 -3.10 -15.25
N GLU A 121 36.76 -4.19 -15.92
CA GLU A 121 36.13 -5.35 -15.31
C GLU A 121 37.07 -6.05 -14.32
N GLY A 122 38.33 -6.28 -14.69
CA GLY A 122 39.33 -6.92 -13.83
C GLY A 122 39.59 -6.13 -12.56
N GLU A 123 39.86 -4.82 -12.69
CA GLU A 123 40.09 -3.94 -11.54
C GLU A 123 38.82 -3.74 -10.71
N SER A 124 37.65 -3.67 -11.35
CA SER A 124 36.37 -3.61 -10.64
C SER A 124 36.09 -4.88 -9.84
N LYS A 125 36.51 -6.06 -10.31
CA LYS A 125 36.37 -7.33 -9.56
C LYS A 125 37.23 -7.29 -8.31
N ARG A 126 38.49 -6.86 -8.41
CA ARG A 126 39.40 -6.68 -7.26
C ARG A 126 38.82 -5.74 -6.19
N LEU A 127 38.33 -4.57 -6.60
CA LEU A 127 37.66 -3.63 -5.71
C LEU A 127 36.40 -4.23 -5.07
N CYS A 128 35.60 -4.95 -5.86
CA CYS A 128 34.43 -5.67 -5.35
C CYS A 128 34.79 -6.77 -4.35
N ASP A 129 35.93 -7.43 -4.49
CA ASP A 129 36.40 -8.45 -3.57
C ASP A 129 36.86 -7.83 -2.24
N LEU A 130 37.53 -6.67 -2.27
CA LEU A 130 37.85 -5.88 -1.07
C LEU A 130 36.57 -5.44 -0.34
N SER A 131 35.63 -4.81 -1.05
CA SER A 131 34.30 -4.48 -0.53
C SER A 131 33.56 -5.68 0.07
N ARG A 132 33.72 -6.87 -0.53
CA ARG A 132 33.10 -8.10 -0.03
C ARG A 132 33.71 -8.52 1.30
N SER A 133 35.03 -8.52 1.39
CA SER A 133 35.76 -8.91 2.59
C SER A 133 35.49 -7.95 3.75
N ASP A 134 35.52 -6.64 3.50
CA ASP A 134 35.20 -5.60 4.49
C ASP A 134 33.76 -5.73 5.02
N ALA A 135 32.79 -5.88 4.09
CA ALA A 135 31.40 -6.08 4.46
C ALA A 135 31.18 -7.39 5.23
N LYS A 136 31.87 -8.46 4.85
CA LYS A 136 31.83 -9.76 5.55
C LYS A 136 32.40 -9.61 6.96
N ALA A 137 33.56 -8.98 7.13
CA ALA A 137 34.17 -8.75 8.44
C ALA A 137 33.27 -7.92 9.35
N THR A 138 32.72 -6.82 8.83
CA THR A 138 31.76 -5.96 9.57
C THR A 138 30.50 -6.71 9.98
N LEU A 139 29.94 -7.54 9.08
CA LEU A 139 28.73 -8.32 9.37
C LEU A 139 29.00 -9.49 10.32
N CYS A 140 30.18 -10.10 10.26
CA CYS A 140 30.63 -11.09 11.24
C CYS A 140 30.76 -10.46 12.63
N ALA A 141 31.45 -9.34 12.77
CA ALA A 141 31.57 -8.64 14.06
C ALA A 141 30.18 -8.26 14.64
N LYS A 142 29.24 -7.83 13.79
CA LYS A 142 27.85 -7.58 14.20
C LYS A 142 27.11 -8.84 14.63
N TYR A 143 27.37 -9.96 13.98
CA TYR A 143 26.80 -11.25 14.33
C TYR A 143 27.35 -11.76 15.67
N ASP A 144 28.65 -11.63 15.91
CA ASP A 144 29.28 -12.07 17.14
C ASP A 144 28.80 -11.24 18.34
N SER A 145 28.71 -9.91 18.19
CA SER A 145 28.10 -9.01 19.19
C SER A 145 26.62 -9.31 19.47
N LEU A 146 25.89 -9.89 18.52
CA LEU A 146 24.51 -10.35 18.73
C LEU A 146 24.46 -11.66 19.51
N LYS A 147 25.38 -12.59 19.22
CA LYS A 147 25.49 -13.88 19.91
C LYS A 147 25.86 -13.68 21.38
N ASP A 148 26.78 -12.77 21.68
CA ASP A 148 27.22 -12.49 23.05
C ASP A 148 26.11 -11.82 23.87
N ALA A 149 25.38 -10.87 23.28
CA ALA A 149 24.24 -10.22 23.93
C ALA A 149 23.07 -11.18 24.24
N GLN A 150 22.95 -12.29 23.50
CA GLN A 150 21.94 -13.32 23.75
C GLN A 150 22.37 -14.29 24.87
N ARG A 151 23.67 -14.52 25.05
CA ARG A 151 24.21 -15.33 26.16
C ARG A 151 23.98 -14.63 27.51
N VAL A 152 24.24 -13.32 27.58
CA VAL A 152 24.04 -12.51 28.80
C VAL A 152 22.57 -12.47 29.24
N ARG A 153 21.61 -12.36 28.30
CA ARG A 153 20.15 -12.36 28.64
C ARG A 153 19.60 -13.70 29.13
N ASN A 154 20.34 -14.79 28.95
CA ASN A 154 19.90 -16.11 29.38
C ASN A 154 20.39 -16.46 30.79
N SER A 155 21.36 -15.74 31.38
CA SER A 155 21.73 -15.94 32.79
C SER A 155 20.87 -15.15 33.78
N ASP A 156 20.28 -14.02 33.37
CA ASP A 156 19.62 -13.08 34.30
C ASP A 156 18.13 -13.34 34.57
N ASN A 157 17.58 -14.48 34.14
CA ASN A 157 16.13 -14.62 34.00
C ASN A 157 15.50 -15.86 34.68
N ASP A 158 16.21 -16.49 35.61
CA ASP A 158 15.65 -17.41 36.60
C ASP A 158 15.26 -16.60 37.83
N HIS A 159 14.08 -15.99 37.84
CA HIS A 159 13.25 -15.80 39.03
C HIS A 159 11.92 -15.10 38.68
N SER A 160 10.89 -15.47 39.43
CA SER A 160 9.51 -14.93 39.50
C SER A 160 8.46 -15.42 38.48
N SER A 161 7.81 -16.50 38.92
CA SER A 161 6.41 -16.85 38.66
C SER A 161 5.46 -15.85 39.33
N SER A 162 4.25 -15.64 38.78
CA SER A 162 2.97 -15.81 39.51
C SER A 162 1.74 -15.38 38.69
N ASN A 163 0.63 -16.04 39.04
CA ASN A 163 -0.71 -16.08 38.46
C ASN A 163 -1.43 -14.74 38.34
N PHE A 164 -2.52 -14.67 37.55
CA PHE A 164 -3.85 -14.27 38.03
C PHE A 164 -4.98 -14.61 37.05
N ASN A 165 -6.15 -14.85 37.65
CA ASN A 165 -7.34 -15.52 37.14
C ASN A 165 -8.30 -14.66 36.29
N ARG A 166 -9.13 -15.43 35.58
CA ARG A 166 -10.40 -15.15 34.89
C ARG A 166 -11.42 -14.36 35.72
N SER A 167 -12.20 -13.48 35.06
CA SER A 167 -13.59 -13.18 35.41
C SER A 167 -14.41 -12.80 34.18
N GLU A 168 -15.61 -13.38 34.10
CA GLU A 168 -16.72 -13.07 33.19
C GLU A 168 -17.45 -11.80 33.66
N GLN A 169 -18.07 -11.06 32.73
CA GLN A 169 -19.22 -10.20 33.03
C GLN A 169 -20.08 -9.97 31.78
N GLN A 170 -21.39 -10.20 31.95
CA GLN A 170 -22.46 -10.05 30.97
C GLN A 170 -23.06 -8.62 30.95
N SER A 171 -23.62 -8.31 29.78
CA SER A 171 -24.81 -7.48 29.49
C SER A 171 -24.68 -5.96 29.34
N SER A 172 -25.29 -5.48 28.25
CA SER A 172 -26.32 -4.42 28.26
C SER A 172 -27.11 -4.52 26.95
N GLN A 173 -28.43 -4.73 27.07
CA GLN A 173 -29.41 -4.64 26.00
C GLN A 173 -29.73 -3.16 25.71
N GLN A 174 -30.00 -2.82 24.45
CA GLN A 174 -30.64 -1.57 24.04
C GLN A 174 -31.65 -1.86 22.90
N PRO A 175 -32.64 -0.97 22.68
CA PRO A 175 -34.02 -1.36 22.46
C PRO A 175 -34.39 -1.66 20.99
N ASN A 176 -35.37 -2.54 20.85
CA ASN A 176 -36.09 -2.84 19.61
C ASN A 176 -36.71 -1.58 19.00
N ILE A 177 -36.17 -1.15 17.87
CA ILE A 177 -36.89 -0.34 16.88
C ILE A 177 -37.43 -1.35 15.86
N PRO A 178 -38.74 -1.35 15.55
CA PRO A 178 -39.29 -2.25 14.54
C PRO A 178 -38.70 -1.88 13.18
N GLN A 179 -37.72 -2.66 12.72
CA GLN A 179 -37.09 -2.46 11.42
C GLN A 179 -38.01 -3.00 10.33
N THR A 180 -38.60 -2.11 9.54
CA THR A 180 -38.92 -2.41 8.14
C THR A 180 -37.67 -3.01 7.52
N ALA A 181 -37.74 -4.26 7.06
CA ALA A 181 -36.60 -5.00 6.53
C ALA A 181 -35.87 -4.15 5.47
N ARG A 182 -34.62 -3.75 5.73
CA ARG A 182 -33.81 -2.92 4.82
C ARG A 182 -33.14 -3.76 3.73
N VAL A 183 -33.82 -4.81 3.32
CA VAL A 183 -33.33 -5.85 2.43
C VAL A 183 -34.45 -6.23 1.49
N THR A 184 -34.21 -6.11 0.20
CA THR A 184 -35.10 -6.59 -0.86
C THR A 184 -34.43 -7.76 -1.55
N VAL A 185 -35.10 -8.90 -1.57
CA VAL A 185 -34.67 -10.08 -2.30
C VAL A 185 -35.51 -10.15 -3.57
N LEU A 186 -34.84 -10.23 -4.72
CA LEU A 186 -35.46 -10.27 -6.04
C LEU A 186 -35.26 -11.65 -6.68
N GLY A 187 -36.22 -12.07 -7.49
CA GLY A 187 -36.22 -13.38 -8.15
C GLY A 187 -36.28 -14.53 -7.13
N ASP A 188 -35.54 -15.61 -7.41
CA ASP A 188 -35.52 -16.84 -6.62
C ASP A 188 -34.34 -16.94 -5.64
N ALA A 189 -33.62 -15.83 -5.41
CA ALA A 189 -32.49 -15.82 -4.49
C ALA A 189 -32.92 -16.21 -3.06
N GLN A 190 -32.25 -17.21 -2.49
CA GLN A 190 -32.52 -17.67 -1.13
C GLN A 190 -31.41 -17.20 -0.19
N ILE A 191 -31.78 -16.57 0.92
CA ILE A 191 -30.87 -16.16 2.00
C ILE A 191 -31.41 -16.57 3.36
N SER A 192 -30.53 -16.94 4.29
CA SER A 192 -30.96 -17.30 5.64
C SER A 192 -31.51 -16.09 6.41
N SER A 193 -32.32 -16.37 7.44
CA SER A 193 -32.81 -15.33 8.37
C SER A 193 -31.67 -14.54 9.04
N LYS A 194 -30.53 -15.20 9.29
CA LYS A 194 -29.33 -14.58 9.86
C LYS A 194 -28.69 -13.55 8.92
N ALA A 195 -28.70 -13.86 7.61
CA ALA A 195 -28.22 -12.95 6.58
C ALA A 195 -29.15 -11.73 6.43
N VAL A 196 -30.48 -11.96 6.50
CA VAL A 196 -31.47 -10.88 6.50
C VAL A 196 -31.30 -9.96 7.72
N ASP A 197 -31.12 -10.52 8.91
CA ASP A 197 -30.90 -9.75 10.15
C ASP A 197 -29.66 -8.85 10.04
N LEU A 198 -28.54 -9.41 9.55
CA LEU A 198 -27.32 -8.64 9.30
C LEU A 198 -27.56 -7.48 8.33
N LEU A 199 -28.20 -7.73 7.20
CA LEU A 199 -28.40 -6.72 6.17
C LEU A 199 -29.45 -5.68 6.57
N SER A 200 -30.35 -6.02 7.49
CA SER A 200 -31.34 -5.10 8.05
C SER A 200 -30.70 -3.97 8.88
N LEU A 201 -29.46 -4.15 9.34
CA LEU A 201 -28.64 -3.07 9.91
C LEU A 201 -28.43 -1.91 8.91
N GLY A 202 -28.53 -2.19 7.60
CA GLY A 202 -28.48 -1.22 6.51
C GLY A 202 -27.06 -0.86 6.06
N PRO A 203 -26.93 -0.21 4.89
CA PRO A 203 -25.62 0.06 4.26
C PRO A 203 -24.78 1.11 5.00
N SER A 204 -25.41 1.95 5.83
CA SER A 204 -24.69 2.89 6.70
C SER A 204 -24.06 2.20 7.92
N PHE A 205 -24.43 0.96 8.23
CA PHE A 205 -23.86 0.23 9.34
C PHE A 205 -22.39 -0.09 9.07
N SER A 206 -21.53 0.49 9.89
CA SER A 206 -20.09 0.28 9.78
C SER A 206 -19.65 -0.84 10.71
N LEU A 207 -19.10 -1.91 10.13
CA LEU A 207 -18.48 -2.97 10.91
C LEU A 207 -17.32 -2.42 11.73
N THR A 208 -17.21 -2.82 13.00
CA THR A 208 -16.03 -2.49 13.80
C THR A 208 -14.82 -3.13 13.15
N GLN A 209 -13.95 -2.30 12.58
CA GLN A 209 -12.72 -2.76 11.97
C GLN A 209 -11.66 -2.98 13.04
N THR A 210 -11.00 -4.13 13.01
CA THR A 210 -9.83 -4.34 13.86
C THR A 210 -8.73 -3.38 13.43
N ILE A 211 -8.10 -2.70 14.39
CA ILE A 211 -6.94 -1.85 14.14
C ILE A 211 -5.78 -2.76 13.74
N ASN A 212 -5.59 -2.90 12.44
CA ASN A 212 -4.52 -3.70 11.85
C ASN A 212 -3.28 -2.82 11.57
N PRO A 213 -2.11 -3.43 11.30
CA PRO A 213 -0.89 -2.69 11.00
C PRO A 213 -0.99 -1.75 9.79
N LEU A 214 -1.86 -2.04 8.81
CA LEU A 214 -2.09 -1.18 7.65
C LEU A 214 -2.84 0.10 8.05
N THR A 215 -3.84 0.00 8.92
CA THR A 215 -4.58 1.15 9.48
C THR A 215 -3.64 2.03 10.29
N VAL A 216 -2.80 1.44 11.14
CA VAL A 216 -1.76 2.18 11.88
C VAL A 216 -0.83 2.91 10.91
N ARG A 217 -0.35 2.23 9.87
CA ARG A 217 0.50 2.86 8.84
C ARG A 217 -0.20 4.01 8.13
N LYS A 218 -1.48 3.86 7.75
CA LYS A 218 -2.27 4.92 7.11
C LYS A 218 -2.39 6.14 8.03
N ILE A 219 -2.68 5.94 9.32
CA ILE A 219 -2.78 7.01 10.31
C ILE A 219 -1.44 7.73 10.46
N VAL A 220 -0.35 6.99 10.65
CA VAL A 220 1.00 7.59 10.79
C VAL A 220 1.40 8.37 9.53
N CYS A 221 1.16 7.82 8.34
CA CYS A 221 1.41 8.53 7.08
C CYS A 221 0.51 9.77 6.92
N GLY A 222 -0.76 9.69 7.36
CA GLY A 222 -1.69 10.82 7.38
C GLY A 222 -1.22 11.93 8.31
N LEU A 223 -0.78 11.58 9.53
CA LEU A 223 -0.20 12.50 10.49
C LEU A 223 1.05 13.18 9.93
N GLN A 224 1.94 12.45 9.23
CA GLN A 224 3.11 13.05 8.57
C GLN A 224 2.71 14.04 7.47
N LYS A 225 1.73 13.70 6.63
CA LYS A 225 1.19 14.61 5.61
C LYS A 225 0.58 15.87 6.25
N PHE A 226 -0.18 15.68 7.33
CA PHE A 226 -0.81 16.79 8.05
C PHE A 226 0.23 17.71 8.69
N ARG A 227 1.29 17.17 9.29
CA ARG A 227 2.43 17.94 9.79
C ARG A 227 3.04 18.81 8.69
N ASP A 228 3.25 18.24 7.50
CA ASP A 228 3.83 18.98 6.38
C ASP A 228 2.90 20.08 5.86
N GLN A 229 1.59 19.84 5.86
CA GLN A 229 0.57 20.84 5.55
C GLN A 229 0.58 21.98 6.58
N LEU A 230 0.63 21.66 7.88
CA LEU A 230 0.71 22.66 8.96
C LEU A 230 1.97 23.51 8.83
N ARG A 231 3.13 22.89 8.59
CA ARG A 231 4.40 23.61 8.36
C ARG A 231 4.33 24.53 7.13
N THR A 232 3.66 24.08 6.07
CA THR A 232 3.47 24.89 4.85
C THR A 232 2.52 26.06 5.10
N LYS A 233 1.42 25.83 5.83
CA LYS A 233 0.48 26.88 6.23
C LYS A 233 1.14 27.91 7.13
N ALA A 234 1.78 27.48 8.21
CA ALA A 234 2.49 28.36 9.15
C ALA A 234 3.49 29.27 8.42
N ARG A 235 4.18 28.78 7.40
CA ARG A 235 5.06 29.62 6.58
C ARG A 235 4.33 30.65 5.72
N ARG A 236 3.21 30.28 5.10
CA ARG A 236 2.41 31.25 4.35
C ARG A 236 1.94 32.35 5.28
N ASP A 237 1.48 31.98 6.47
CA ASP A 237 1.00 32.91 7.48
C ASP A 237 2.15 33.80 8.00
N SER A 238 3.38 33.27 8.19
CA SER A 238 4.56 34.07 8.55
C SER A 238 5.12 34.93 7.40
N GLN A 239 4.93 34.53 6.14
CA GLN A 239 5.38 35.28 4.95
C GLN A 239 4.36 36.35 4.53
N GLY A 240 3.10 36.21 4.95
CA GLY A 240 2.04 37.18 4.71
C GLY A 240 2.27 38.56 5.32
N GLN A 241 3.23 38.71 6.25
CA GLN A 241 3.62 40.02 6.79
C GLN A 241 4.65 40.78 5.93
N VAL A 242 5.31 40.14 4.95
CA VAL A 242 6.37 40.77 4.14
C VAL A 242 6.03 40.84 2.65
N VAL A 243 5.02 40.09 2.18
CA VAL A 243 4.72 39.93 0.74
C VAL A 243 3.31 40.37 0.38
N GLU A 244 2.83 41.49 0.93
CA GLU A 244 1.61 42.14 0.41
C GLU A 244 1.85 42.82 -0.97
N ARG A 245 3.10 42.82 -1.47
CA ARG A 245 3.49 43.52 -2.71
C ARG A 245 3.73 42.67 -3.96
N LEU A 246 3.56 41.33 -3.92
CA LEU A 246 3.86 40.47 -5.09
C LEU A 246 2.75 39.48 -5.48
N GLU A 247 1.53 39.65 -4.98
CA GLU A 247 0.39 38.80 -5.34
C GLU A 247 -0.26 39.24 -6.66
N ARG A 248 0.36 38.95 -7.82
CA ARG A 248 -0.40 38.91 -9.10
C ARG A 248 -0.10 37.79 -10.08
N THR A 249 0.83 36.86 -9.83
CA THR A 249 1.18 35.88 -10.90
C THR A 249 1.55 34.47 -10.48
N THR A 250 1.32 34.04 -9.24
CA THR A 250 1.46 32.62 -8.89
C THR A 250 0.11 31.90 -9.02
N PRO A 251 -0.06 31.00 -10.01
CA PRO A 251 -1.30 30.22 -10.10
C PRO A 251 -1.47 29.40 -8.82
N THR A 252 -2.72 29.27 -8.38
CA THR A 252 -3.10 28.42 -7.24
C THR A 252 -2.44 27.05 -7.31
N PRO A 253 -1.96 26.50 -6.19
CA PRO A 253 -1.33 25.18 -6.18
C PRO A 253 -2.28 24.14 -6.78
N ILE A 254 -1.84 23.56 -7.90
CA ILE A 254 -2.60 22.62 -8.72
C ILE A 254 -3.05 21.42 -7.85
N PRO A 255 -4.30 20.92 -7.98
CA PRO A 255 -4.86 19.86 -7.12
C PRO A 255 -4.22 18.48 -7.27
N PHE A 256 -3.13 18.34 -8.03
CA PHE A 256 -2.48 17.06 -8.28
C PHE A 256 -1.26 16.84 -7.37
N PRO A 257 -1.09 15.63 -6.82
CA PRO A 257 0.03 15.31 -5.94
C PRO A 257 1.37 15.51 -6.63
N GLN A 258 2.33 16.10 -5.92
CA GLN A 258 3.71 16.24 -6.42
C GLN A 258 4.32 14.85 -6.67
N SER A 259 5.03 14.70 -7.78
CA SER A 259 5.68 13.44 -8.19
C SER A 259 6.77 12.97 -7.22
N PHE A 260 7.25 13.85 -6.33
CA PHE A 260 8.26 13.53 -5.33
C PHE A 260 7.88 14.13 -3.99
N TYR A 261 7.97 13.32 -2.93
CA TYR A 261 7.87 13.81 -1.57
C TYR A 261 9.08 14.68 -1.24
N LYS A 262 8.82 15.92 -0.83
CA LYS A 262 9.82 16.83 -0.28
C LYS A 262 9.41 17.16 1.15
N GLU A 263 10.21 16.72 2.11
CA GLU A 263 9.94 17.04 3.52
C GLU A 263 9.94 18.56 3.71
N SER A 264 8.89 19.06 4.35
CA SER A 264 8.76 20.47 4.66
C SER A 264 9.76 20.83 5.78
N LYS A 265 10.50 21.95 5.65
CA LYS A 265 11.44 22.34 6.72
C LYS A 265 10.72 22.47 8.10
N PRO A 266 11.43 22.30 9.22
CA PRO A 266 10.81 22.40 10.55
C PRO A 266 10.17 23.76 10.80
N SER A 267 9.11 23.79 11.62
CA SER A 267 8.49 25.01 12.16
C SER A 267 8.18 24.75 13.63
N PRO A 268 8.89 25.38 14.59
CA PRO A 268 8.75 25.08 16.01
C PRO A 268 7.31 25.21 16.52
N GLU A 269 6.61 26.27 16.13
CA GLU A 269 5.25 26.54 16.59
C GLU A 269 4.24 25.47 16.10
N ALA A 270 4.30 25.13 14.81
CA ALA A 270 3.46 24.09 14.23
C ALA A 270 3.83 22.69 14.76
N ASP A 271 5.12 22.43 14.99
CA ASP A 271 5.62 21.13 15.44
C ASP A 271 5.25 20.84 16.90
N ILE A 272 5.19 21.84 17.77
CA ILE A 272 4.74 21.69 19.16
C ILE A 272 3.25 21.31 19.21
N LYS A 273 2.40 22.10 18.53
CA LYS A 273 0.94 21.84 18.45
C LYS A 273 0.66 20.48 17.81
N PHE A 274 1.37 20.16 16.73
CA PHE A 274 1.27 18.86 16.07
C PHE A 274 1.68 17.70 17.00
N ARG A 275 2.72 17.87 17.83
CA ARG A 275 3.16 16.83 18.76
C ARG A 275 2.07 16.46 19.75
N ILE A 276 1.40 17.45 20.34
CA ILE A 276 0.27 17.25 21.28
C ILE A 276 -0.86 16.48 20.60
N LEU A 277 -1.28 16.92 19.40
CA LEU A 277 -2.31 16.23 18.61
C LEU A 277 -1.90 14.79 18.29
N SER A 278 -0.67 14.59 17.81
CA SER A 278 -0.17 13.27 17.42
C SER A 278 -0.12 12.32 18.61
N ALA A 279 0.26 12.79 19.79
CA ALA A 279 0.25 12.01 21.01
C ALA A 279 -1.19 11.62 21.40
N GLY A 280 -2.14 12.56 21.34
CA GLY A 280 -3.56 12.27 21.59
C GLY A 280 -4.14 11.22 20.64
N VAL A 281 -3.88 11.36 19.34
CA VAL A 281 -4.34 10.40 18.32
C VAL A 281 -3.72 9.02 18.52
N LEU A 282 -2.42 8.94 18.83
CA LEU A 282 -1.74 7.66 19.08
C LEU A 282 -2.20 7.01 20.39
N ASN A 283 -2.49 7.79 21.44
CA ASN A 283 -3.05 7.27 22.69
C ASN A 283 -4.45 6.70 22.49
N ALA A 284 -5.31 7.41 21.73
CA ALA A 284 -6.63 6.90 21.36
C ALA A 284 -6.50 5.60 20.56
N LEU A 285 -5.59 5.58 19.57
CA LEU A 285 -5.33 4.38 18.76
C LEU A 285 -4.89 3.20 19.62
N ASP A 286 -4.02 3.41 20.61
CA ASP A 286 -3.57 2.34 21.51
C ASP A 286 -4.70 1.83 22.42
N LYS A 287 -5.56 2.73 22.93
CA LYS A 287 -6.76 2.35 23.69
C LYS A 287 -7.67 1.45 22.86
N PHE A 288 -8.05 1.89 21.66
CA PHE A 288 -8.95 1.12 20.78
C PHE A 288 -8.30 -0.14 20.21
N LYS A 289 -6.96 -0.20 20.12
CA LYS A 289 -6.24 -1.42 19.72
C LYS A 289 -6.37 -2.53 20.76
N ARG A 290 -6.49 -2.18 22.05
CA ARG A 290 -6.64 -3.14 23.16
C ARG A 290 -8.08 -3.63 23.30
N GLU A 291 -9.06 -2.79 23.01
CA GLU A 291 -10.47 -3.13 23.10
C GLU A 291 -10.97 -3.86 21.84
N LYS A 292 -11.06 -5.20 21.90
CA LYS A 292 -11.71 -6.00 20.84
C LYS A 292 -13.22 -6.02 21.04
N ARG A 293 -13.91 -4.99 20.58
CA ARG A 293 -15.39 -4.97 20.57
C ARG A 293 -15.90 -5.29 19.16
N SER A 294 -16.61 -6.40 19.01
CA SER A 294 -17.42 -6.66 17.80
C SER A 294 -18.75 -5.95 17.98
N ASN A 295 -19.20 -5.20 16.99
CA ASN A 295 -20.56 -4.66 16.94
C ASN A 295 -21.54 -5.59 16.21
N LEU A 296 -21.12 -6.81 15.88
CA LEU A 296 -21.98 -7.87 15.34
C LEU A 296 -22.18 -9.00 16.36
N THR A 297 -23.38 -9.57 16.36
CA THR A 297 -23.69 -10.82 17.07
C THR A 297 -23.07 -12.02 16.35
N ARG A 298 -23.03 -13.19 17.02
CA ARG A 298 -22.53 -14.43 16.42
C ARG A 298 -23.36 -14.84 15.20
N GLU A 299 -24.67 -14.70 15.27
CA GLU A 299 -25.59 -15.05 14.18
C GLU A 299 -25.38 -14.14 12.97
N GLN A 300 -25.20 -12.84 13.19
CA GLN A 300 -24.86 -11.88 12.13
C GLN A 300 -23.50 -12.18 11.48
N TRP A 301 -22.52 -12.65 12.26
CA TRP A 301 -21.24 -13.14 11.72
C TRP A 301 -21.40 -14.37 10.82
N GLU A 302 -22.28 -15.29 11.19
CA GLU A 302 -22.62 -16.46 10.38
C GLU A 302 -23.34 -16.03 9.09
N GLY A 303 -24.29 -15.10 9.18
CA GLY A 303 -24.95 -14.49 8.00
C GLY A 303 -23.97 -13.79 7.06
N LEU A 304 -22.99 -13.05 7.60
CA LEU A 304 -21.95 -12.39 6.80
C LEU A 304 -21.07 -13.40 6.06
N LYS A 305 -20.74 -14.52 6.73
CA LYS A 305 -19.95 -15.59 6.13
C LYS A 305 -20.71 -16.25 5.00
N GLU A 306 -22.01 -16.55 5.20
CA GLU A 306 -22.88 -17.11 4.17
C GLU A 306 -22.94 -16.22 2.92
N ILE A 307 -23.28 -14.93 3.08
CA ILE A 307 -23.38 -13.98 1.96
C ILE A 307 -22.07 -13.94 1.17
N ARG A 308 -20.92 -13.87 1.87
CA ARG A 308 -19.61 -13.87 1.23
C ARG A 308 -19.32 -15.14 0.45
N GLU A 309 -19.73 -16.30 0.97
CA GLU A 309 -19.55 -17.58 0.29
C GLU A 309 -20.44 -17.66 -0.96
N ARG A 310 -21.70 -17.26 -0.88
CA ARG A 310 -22.63 -17.23 -2.03
C ARG A 310 -22.16 -16.27 -3.13
N ILE A 311 -21.69 -15.07 -2.76
CA ILE A 311 -21.09 -14.12 -3.73
C ILE A 311 -19.84 -14.74 -4.37
N LYS A 312 -18.97 -15.39 -3.58
CA LYS A 312 -17.76 -16.03 -4.11
C LYS A 312 -18.07 -17.19 -5.06
N ARG A 313 -19.19 -17.88 -4.84
CA ARG A 313 -19.70 -18.93 -5.73
C ARG A 313 -20.46 -18.38 -6.95
N ASN A 314 -20.59 -17.06 -7.09
CA ASN A 314 -21.38 -16.39 -8.13
C ASN A 314 -22.85 -16.84 -8.13
N GLU A 315 -23.41 -17.15 -6.97
CA GLU A 315 -24.84 -17.52 -6.85
C GLU A 315 -25.70 -16.27 -6.78
N VAL A 316 -25.25 -15.25 -6.04
CA VAL A 316 -26.01 -14.02 -5.78
C VAL A 316 -25.16 -12.78 -6.00
N ARG A 317 -25.79 -11.71 -6.50
CA ARG A 317 -25.26 -10.35 -6.44
C ARG A 317 -25.89 -9.59 -5.27
N LEU A 318 -25.04 -8.94 -4.49
CA LEU A 318 -25.43 -7.96 -3.48
C LEU A 318 -25.16 -6.54 -4.01
N SER A 319 -26.16 -5.67 -3.94
CA SER A 319 -26.05 -4.26 -4.33
C SER A 319 -26.86 -3.36 -3.39
N VAL A 320 -26.84 -2.05 -3.63
CA VAL A 320 -27.66 -1.07 -2.92
C VAL A 320 -28.70 -0.53 -3.91
N SER A 321 -29.94 -0.30 -3.45
CA SER A 321 -30.95 0.30 -4.31
C SER A 321 -30.61 1.75 -4.67
N ASP A 322 -31.06 2.20 -5.86
CA ASP A 322 -30.79 3.54 -6.39
C ASP A 322 -31.22 4.67 -5.44
N LYS A 323 -32.41 4.53 -4.82
CA LYS A 323 -33.01 5.57 -3.95
C LYS A 323 -33.44 5.09 -2.56
N GLY A 324 -33.59 3.79 -2.35
CA GLY A 324 -34.12 3.23 -1.10
C GLY A 324 -33.07 3.09 0.00
N GLY A 325 -31.77 3.10 -0.36
CA GLY A 325 -30.70 2.86 0.61
C GLY A 325 -30.82 1.50 1.29
N GLU A 326 -31.52 0.55 0.65
CA GLU A 326 -31.69 -0.82 1.12
C GLU A 326 -30.74 -1.73 0.35
N PHE A 327 -30.43 -2.88 0.92
CA PHE A 327 -29.69 -3.89 0.20
C PHE A 327 -30.60 -4.62 -0.77
N VAL A 328 -30.12 -4.81 -2.00
CA VAL A 328 -30.80 -5.60 -3.01
C VAL A 328 -29.98 -6.85 -3.28
N ILE A 329 -30.62 -8.00 -3.13
CA ILE A 329 -30.05 -9.30 -3.45
C ILE A 329 -30.81 -9.89 -4.62
N LEU A 330 -30.09 -10.33 -5.63
CA LEU A 330 -30.65 -11.04 -6.77
C LEU A 330 -29.72 -12.18 -7.20
N PRO A 331 -30.25 -13.20 -7.91
CA PRO A 331 -29.42 -14.23 -8.53
C PRO A 331 -28.43 -13.60 -9.52
N GLN A 332 -27.21 -14.14 -9.56
CA GLN A 332 -26.20 -13.64 -10.47
C GLN A 332 -26.53 -13.88 -11.95
N SER A 333 -27.33 -14.90 -12.26
CA SER A 333 -27.88 -15.16 -13.60
C SER A 333 -28.81 -14.04 -14.03
N LEU A 334 -29.81 -13.74 -13.21
CA LEU A 334 -30.77 -12.66 -13.47
C LEU A 334 -30.06 -11.30 -13.63
N ASP A 335 -29.05 -11.03 -12.81
CA ASP A 335 -28.24 -9.81 -12.93
C ASP A 335 -27.56 -9.66 -14.30
N ARG A 336 -27.03 -10.78 -14.82
CA ARG A 336 -26.37 -10.79 -16.12
C ARG A 336 -27.38 -10.55 -17.24
N GLU A 337 -28.53 -11.20 -17.17
CA GLU A 337 -29.57 -11.03 -18.19
C GLU A 337 -30.12 -9.60 -18.20
N ILE A 338 -30.35 -8.99 -17.02
CA ILE A 338 -30.70 -7.56 -16.91
C ILE A 338 -29.61 -6.67 -17.51
N THR A 339 -28.34 -6.97 -17.19
CA THR A 339 -27.20 -6.21 -17.70
C THR A 339 -27.07 -6.33 -19.22
N GLU A 340 -27.23 -7.53 -19.78
CA GLU A 340 -27.19 -7.79 -21.22
C GLU A 340 -28.33 -7.08 -21.93
N LEU A 341 -29.54 -7.06 -21.36
CA LEU A 341 -30.68 -6.32 -21.89
C LEU A 341 -30.40 -4.82 -21.95
N HIS A 342 -29.81 -4.23 -20.91
CA HIS A 342 -29.42 -2.81 -20.92
C HIS A 342 -28.31 -2.50 -21.93
N LEU A 343 -27.33 -3.40 -22.07
CA LEU A 343 -26.22 -3.23 -23.01
C LEU A 343 -26.63 -3.48 -24.48
N ALA A 344 -27.77 -4.12 -24.70
CA ALA A 344 -28.33 -4.32 -26.04
C ALA A 344 -28.87 -3.02 -26.66
N ASP A 345 -29.04 -1.94 -25.89
CA ASP A 345 -29.43 -0.64 -26.43
C ASP A 345 -28.31 -0.05 -27.30
N THR A 346 -28.44 -0.26 -28.61
CA THR A 346 -27.51 0.24 -29.63
C THR A 346 -27.51 1.75 -29.82
N THR A 347 -28.50 2.48 -29.26
CA THR A 347 -28.52 3.94 -29.32
C THR A 347 -27.53 4.56 -28.32
N VAL A 348 -27.24 3.85 -27.23
CA VAL A 348 -26.35 4.30 -26.15
C VAL A 348 -25.02 3.55 -26.17
N TYR A 349 -25.08 2.22 -26.33
CA TYR A 349 -23.91 1.34 -26.24
C TYR A 349 -23.51 0.78 -27.60
N ARG A 350 -22.22 0.52 -27.76
CA ARG A 350 -21.68 -0.13 -28.95
C ARG A 350 -20.53 -1.05 -28.57
N ASN A 351 -20.56 -2.26 -29.10
CA ASN A 351 -19.44 -3.18 -28.99
C ASN A 351 -18.20 -2.57 -29.65
N THR A 352 -17.12 -2.48 -28.88
CA THR A 352 -15.86 -1.88 -29.31
C THR A 352 -14.70 -2.77 -28.91
N THR A 353 -13.58 -2.65 -29.64
CA THR A 353 -12.34 -3.35 -29.31
C THR A 353 -11.47 -2.46 -28.44
N GLU A 354 -10.57 -3.09 -27.66
CA GLU A 354 -9.55 -2.36 -26.89
C GLU A 354 -8.73 -1.42 -27.78
N LYS A 355 -8.38 -1.88 -29.00
CA LYS A 355 -7.67 -1.07 -29.98
C LYS A 355 -8.47 0.19 -30.37
N ALA A 356 -9.77 0.05 -30.65
CA ALA A 356 -10.62 1.19 -30.98
C ALA A 356 -10.77 2.17 -29.80
N PHE A 357 -10.87 1.66 -28.57
CA PHE A 357 -10.86 2.49 -27.36
C PHE A 357 -9.55 3.29 -27.21
N LEU A 358 -8.39 2.65 -27.37
CA LEU A 358 -7.08 3.33 -27.28
C LEU A 358 -6.88 4.36 -28.40
N MET A 359 -7.36 4.06 -29.61
CA MET A 359 -7.34 5.02 -30.72
C MET A 359 -8.20 6.26 -30.41
N GLN A 360 -9.39 6.05 -29.82
CA GLN A 360 -10.25 7.15 -29.40
C GLN A 360 -9.60 8.01 -28.31
N ALA A 361 -9.01 7.38 -27.28
CA ALA A 361 -8.26 8.08 -26.24
C ALA A 361 -7.08 8.90 -26.81
N HIS A 362 -6.37 8.36 -27.81
CA HIS A 362 -5.31 9.09 -28.50
C HIS A 362 -5.84 10.28 -29.31
N LYS A 363 -6.97 10.10 -30.00
CA LYS A 363 -7.65 11.17 -30.75
C LYS A 363 -8.07 12.31 -29.81
N GLU A 364 -8.64 11.98 -28.66
CA GLU A 364 -9.00 12.95 -27.62
C GLU A 364 -7.77 13.68 -27.06
N ASN A 365 -6.68 12.97 -26.77
CA ASN A 365 -5.43 13.59 -26.35
C ASN A 365 -4.87 14.58 -27.40
N THR A 366 -5.00 14.24 -28.68
CA THR A 366 -4.59 15.12 -29.79
C THR A 366 -5.45 16.39 -29.83
N LEU A 367 -6.76 16.23 -29.66
CA LEU A 367 -7.71 17.34 -29.59
C LEU A 367 -7.41 18.23 -28.38
N TRP A 368 -7.18 17.65 -27.20
CA TRP A 368 -6.85 18.40 -25.98
C TRP A 368 -5.57 19.22 -26.12
N VAL A 369 -4.54 18.67 -26.75
CA VAL A 369 -3.31 19.41 -27.04
C VAL A 369 -3.59 20.58 -27.99
N LYS A 370 -4.38 20.36 -29.05
CA LYS A 370 -4.73 21.41 -30.01
C LYS A 370 -5.49 22.54 -29.33
N VAL A 371 -6.56 22.22 -28.59
CA VAL A 371 -7.38 23.20 -27.86
C VAL A 371 -6.55 23.94 -26.81
N GLY A 372 -5.75 23.22 -26.03
CA GLY A 372 -4.90 23.84 -25.00
C GLY A 372 -3.85 24.80 -25.57
N LYS A 373 -3.25 24.46 -26.73
CA LYS A 373 -2.34 25.35 -27.45
C LYS A 373 -3.05 26.60 -27.98
N MET A 374 -4.24 26.44 -28.56
CA MET A 374 -5.06 27.58 -29.04
C MET A 374 -5.43 28.52 -27.88
N ALA A 375 -5.71 27.96 -26.70
CA ALA A 375 -6.00 28.71 -25.48
C ALA A 375 -4.74 29.27 -24.77
N LYS A 376 -3.54 29.15 -25.38
CA LYS A 376 -2.25 29.61 -24.83
C LYS A 376 -1.95 29.07 -23.42
N LEU A 377 -2.40 27.85 -23.11
CA LEU A 377 -2.11 27.20 -21.83
C LEU A 377 -0.65 26.74 -21.77
N ASP A 378 -0.06 26.76 -20.58
CA ASP A 378 1.31 26.28 -20.36
C ASP A 378 1.47 24.80 -20.77
N GLU A 379 2.60 24.45 -21.37
CA GLU A 379 2.84 23.09 -21.84
C GLU A 379 2.81 22.04 -20.72
N ARG A 380 3.18 22.43 -19.48
CA ARG A 380 3.10 21.51 -18.34
C ARG A 380 1.65 21.26 -17.95
N PHE A 381 0.78 22.26 -18.12
CA PHE A 381 -0.65 22.14 -17.89
C PHE A 381 -1.28 21.23 -18.94
N ILE A 382 -1.02 21.48 -20.22
CA ILE A 382 -1.51 20.66 -21.34
C ILE A 382 -1.08 19.19 -21.19
N ARG A 383 0.17 18.94 -20.80
CA ARG A 383 0.69 17.58 -20.59
C ARG A 383 -0.07 16.82 -19.51
N ARG A 384 -0.51 17.51 -18.45
CA ARG A 384 -1.28 16.92 -17.35
C ARG A 384 -2.73 16.63 -17.70
N LEU A 385 -3.28 17.30 -18.72
CA LEU A 385 -4.63 17.02 -19.23
C LEU A 385 -4.69 15.77 -20.12
N LYS A 386 -3.53 15.23 -20.53
CA LYS A 386 -3.50 14.01 -21.34
C LYS A 386 -3.89 12.79 -20.49
N LEU A 387 -4.71 11.94 -21.09
CA LEU A 387 -5.02 10.60 -20.60
C LEU A 387 -3.83 9.68 -20.91
N GLU A 388 -2.91 9.53 -19.97
CA GLU A 388 -1.76 8.61 -20.12
C GLU A 388 -2.15 7.15 -19.87
N ASN A 389 -3.14 6.91 -19.00
CA ASN A 389 -3.63 5.58 -18.64
C ASN A 389 -5.16 5.55 -18.73
N PRO A 390 -5.74 5.51 -19.93
CA PRO A 390 -7.19 5.48 -20.08
C PRO A 390 -7.76 4.19 -19.50
N THR A 391 -8.76 4.32 -18.62
CA THR A 391 -9.48 3.18 -18.03
C THR A 391 -10.86 3.06 -18.66
N CYS A 392 -11.26 1.86 -19.04
CA CYS A 392 -12.61 1.60 -19.54
C CYS A 392 -13.62 1.90 -18.40
N PRO A 393 -14.66 2.71 -18.65
CA PRO A 393 -15.69 2.95 -17.65
C PRO A 393 -16.40 1.62 -17.31
N VAL A 394 -16.69 1.43 -16.02
CA VAL A 394 -17.41 0.26 -15.53
C VAL A 394 -18.90 0.56 -15.57
N PHE A 395 -19.68 -0.36 -16.17
CA PHE A 395 -21.13 -0.29 -16.13
C PHE A 395 -21.65 -0.72 -14.76
N TYR A 396 -22.56 0.07 -14.18
CA TYR A 396 -23.20 -0.22 -12.91
C TYR A 396 -24.72 -0.31 -13.10
N SER A 397 -25.27 -1.51 -12.98
CA SER A 397 -26.73 -1.70 -12.93
C SER A 397 -27.23 -1.59 -11.48
N LEU A 398 -27.98 -0.53 -11.20
CA LEU A 398 -28.66 -0.30 -9.92
C LEU A 398 -30.15 -0.50 -10.11
N ILE A 399 -30.72 -1.41 -9.32
CA ILE A 399 -32.15 -1.73 -9.40
C ILE A 399 -32.96 -0.63 -8.69
N LYS A 400 -34.00 -0.15 -9.38
CA LYS A 400 -34.94 0.84 -8.87
C LYS A 400 -36.10 0.15 -8.15
N THR A 401 -35.83 -0.39 -6.97
CA THR A 401 -36.81 -1.11 -6.13
C THR A 401 -38.14 -0.38 -5.96
N HIS A 402 -38.11 0.95 -5.76
CA HIS A 402 -39.30 1.81 -5.64
C HIS A 402 -40.18 1.91 -6.91
N LYS A 403 -39.76 1.35 -8.04
CA LYS A 403 -40.54 1.29 -9.29
C LYS A 403 -41.10 -0.11 -9.55
N LEU A 404 -40.76 -1.09 -8.74
CA LEU A 404 -41.19 -2.48 -8.91
C LEU A 404 -42.52 -2.71 -8.19
N SER A 405 -43.45 -3.38 -8.86
CA SER A 405 -44.62 -3.97 -8.20
C SER A 405 -44.20 -5.22 -7.40
N ALA A 406 -45.05 -5.66 -6.47
CA ALA A 406 -44.78 -6.88 -5.70
C ALA A 406 -44.61 -8.13 -6.60
N GLU A 407 -45.36 -8.20 -7.69
CA GLU A 407 -45.24 -9.27 -8.70
C GLU A 407 -43.89 -9.21 -9.43
N ASN A 408 -43.45 -8.01 -9.82
CA ASN A 408 -42.16 -7.83 -10.48
C ASN A 408 -40.99 -8.14 -9.56
N MET A 409 -41.14 -8.03 -8.23
CA MET A 409 -40.06 -8.38 -7.31
C MET A 409 -39.72 -9.88 -7.35
N GLN A 410 -40.69 -10.75 -7.61
CA GLN A 410 -40.49 -12.21 -7.70
C GLN A 410 -40.23 -12.70 -9.13
N SER A 411 -40.26 -11.80 -10.11
CA SER A 411 -40.05 -12.15 -11.51
C SER A 411 -38.64 -12.67 -11.76
N LEU A 412 -38.52 -13.65 -12.66
CA LEU A 412 -37.24 -14.06 -13.24
C LEU A 412 -37.03 -13.44 -14.63
N LEU A 413 -37.97 -12.63 -15.12
CA LEU A 413 -37.87 -11.99 -16.42
C LEU A 413 -37.07 -10.69 -16.31
N PRO A 414 -36.00 -10.50 -17.11
CA PRO A 414 -35.17 -9.30 -17.07
C PRO A 414 -35.94 -8.00 -17.35
N GLN A 415 -37.01 -8.06 -18.16
CA GLN A 415 -37.81 -6.89 -18.53
C GLN A 415 -38.58 -6.27 -17.35
N ALA A 416 -38.70 -7.01 -16.24
CA ALA A 416 -39.37 -6.53 -15.04
C ALA A 416 -38.53 -5.54 -14.23
N TYR A 417 -37.23 -5.40 -14.51
CA TYR A 417 -36.23 -4.68 -13.72
C TYR A 417 -35.52 -3.59 -14.53
#